data_AF-A0A820MHM0-F1
#
_entry.id   AF-A0A820MHM0-F1
#
_cell.length_a   1.000
_cell.length_b   1.000
_cell.length_c   1.000
_cell.angle_alpha   90.00
_cell.angle_beta   90.00
_cell.angle_gamma   90.00
#
_symmetry.space_group_name_H-M   'P 1'
#
loop_
_entity.id
_entity.type
_entity.pdbx_description
1 polymer ?
#
loop_
_entity_poly.entity_id
_entity_poly.type
_entity_poly.pdbx_seq_one_letter_code
_entity_poly.pdbx_strand_id
1 'polypeptide(L)'
;NIAVNFIISNQIHCKELKIDKVDSTSENYALLRRLYAKQMLSELSAFPEKNKKRILDIGLKYSLVSNFTSILVLETLQQHIEHNICTHQSRRKLYNDYVTYQNNKKTRRIN
;
A
#
# COMPACT_ATOMS: atom_id res chain seq x y z
N ASN A 1 0.19 -28.33 -4.64
CA ASN A 1 0.89 -27.23 -5.33
C ASN A 1 -0.13 -26.40 -6.08
N ILE A 2 0.06 -25.08 -6.13
CA ILE A 2 -0.73 -24.17 -6.97
C ILE A 2 0.22 -23.60 -8.03
N ALA A 3 -0.13 -23.75 -9.30
CA ALA A 3 0.59 -23.11 -10.40
C ALA A 3 0.11 -21.67 -10.55
N VAL A 4 1.05 -20.72 -10.58
CA VAL A 4 0.77 -19.31 -10.79
C VAL A 4 1.44 -18.86 -12.08
N ASN A 5 0.64 -18.26 -12.96
CA ASN A 5 1.11 -17.66 -14.20
C ASN A 5 1.22 -16.14 -14.03
N PHE A 6 2.36 -15.57 -14.40
CA PHE A 6 2.56 -14.13 -14.40
C PHE A 6 3.34 -13.69 -15.65
N ILE A 7 3.07 -12.47 -16.09
CA ILE A 7 3.69 -11.88 -17.27
C ILE A 7 4.71 -10.84 -16.82
N ILE A 8 5.94 -10.97 -17.29
CA ILE A 8 7.02 -9.98 -17.10
C ILE A 8 7.62 -9.72 -18.48
N SER A 9 7.76 -8.45 -18.87
CA SER A 9 8.37 -8.07 -20.16
C SER A 9 7.76 -8.83 -21.35
N ASN A 10 6.44 -9.00 -21.35
CA ASN A 10 5.68 -9.71 -22.38
C ASN A 10 5.99 -11.22 -22.51
N GLN A 11 6.66 -11.82 -21.52
CA GLN A 11 6.91 -13.26 -21.44
C GLN A 11 6.04 -13.89 -20.35
N ILE A 12 5.47 -15.06 -20.64
CA ILE A 12 4.65 -15.82 -19.70
C ILE A 12 5.59 -16.71 -18.87
N HIS A 13 5.55 -16.55 -17.55
CA HIS A 13 6.24 -17.41 -16.60
C HIS A 13 5.23 -18.22 -15.80
N CYS A 14 5.53 -19.50 -15.60
CA CYS A 14 4.78 -20.38 -14.70
C CYS A 14 5.67 -20.75 -13.50
N LYS A 15 5.14 -20.57 -12.28
CA LYS A 15 5.81 -21.00 -11.06
C LYS A 15 4.87 -21.84 -10.22
N GLU A 16 5.32 -23.03 -9.82
CA GLU A 16 4.61 -23.84 -8.85
C GLU A 16 4.93 -23.38 -7.43
N LEU A 17 3.88 -23.09 -6.67
CA LEU A 17 3.96 -22.78 -5.26
C LEU A 17 3.51 -24.00 -4.45
N LYS A 18 4.41 -24.51 -3.61
CA LYS A 18 4.06 -25.47 -2.58
C LYS A 18 3.38 -24.70 -1.44
N ILE A 19 2.20 -25.17 -1.05
CA ILE A 19 1.40 -24.57 0.01
C ILE A 19 1.09 -25.65 1.01
N ASP A 20 1.71 -25.52 2.18
CA ASP A 20 1.45 -26.40 3.30
C ASP A 20 0.45 -25.71 4.21
N LYS A 21 -0.69 -26.36 4.46
CA LYS A 21 -1.80 -25.80 5.25
C LYS A 21 -1.38 -25.40 6.68
N VAL A 22 -0.29 -25.96 7.16
CA VAL A 22 0.26 -25.74 8.52
C VAL A 22 1.02 -24.41 8.63
N ASP A 23 1.56 -23.88 7.52
CA ASP A 23 2.36 -22.65 7.52
C ASP A 23 1.67 -21.51 6.75
N SER A 24 0.63 -20.96 7.38
CA SER A 24 -0.09 -19.76 6.91
C SER A 24 0.76 -18.48 6.93
N THR A 25 1.98 -18.55 7.49
CA THR A 25 2.96 -17.48 7.57
C THR A 25 4.01 -17.53 6.46
N SER A 26 4.04 -18.60 5.66
CA SER A 26 4.96 -18.74 4.54
C SER A 26 4.83 -17.59 3.53
N GLU A 27 5.96 -17.18 2.95
CA GLU A 27 6.03 -16.14 1.92
C GLU A 27 5.14 -16.47 0.71
N ASN A 28 5.06 -17.76 0.35
CA ASN A 28 4.20 -18.24 -0.75
C ASN A 28 2.72 -17.98 -0.47
N TYR A 29 2.27 -18.17 0.78
CA TYR A 29 0.88 -17.90 1.16
C TYR A 29 0.59 -16.40 1.17
N ALA A 30 1.53 -15.57 1.61
CA ALA A 30 1.42 -14.11 1.53
C ALA A 30 1.32 -13.62 0.07
N LEU A 31 2.17 -14.13 -0.81
CA LEU A 31 2.12 -13.84 -2.24
C LEU A 31 0.78 -14.24 -2.86
N LEU A 32 0.31 -15.47 -2.59
CA LEU A 32 -0.95 -15.95 -3.14
C LEU A 32 -2.14 -15.09 -2.70
N ARG A 33 -2.21 -14.71 -1.41
CA ARG A 33 -3.26 -13.80 -0.93
C ARG A 33 -3.25 -12.46 -1.66
N ARG A 34 -2.07 -11.91 -1.93
CA ARG A 34 -1.92 -10.65 -2.67
C ARG A 34 -2.35 -10.79 -4.13
N LEU A 35 -2.00 -11.91 -4.78
CA LEU A 35 -2.42 -12.19 -6.16
C LEU A 35 -3.95 -12.36 -6.25
N TYR A 36 -4.53 -13.12 -5.32
CA TYR A 36 -5.98 -13.27 -5.22
C TYR A 36 -6.67 -11.92 -5.01
N ALA A 37 -6.17 -11.09 -4.09
CA ALA A 37 -6.70 -9.75 -3.87
C ALA A 37 -6.64 -8.88 -5.14
N LYS A 38 -5.54 -8.93 -5.91
CA LYS A 38 -5.42 -8.21 -7.20
C LYS A 38 -6.46 -8.70 -8.21
N GLN A 39 -6.66 -10.01 -8.32
CA GLN A 39 -7.65 -10.58 -9.24
C GLN A 39 -9.08 -10.16 -8.83
N MET A 40 -9.43 -10.30 -7.56
CA MET A 40 -10.73 -9.85 -7.04
C MET A 40 -10.96 -8.36 -7.31
N LEU A 41 -9.93 -7.54 -7.13
CA LEU A 41 -10.02 -6.11 -7.40
C LEU A 41 -10.35 -5.86 -8.88
N SER A 42 -9.65 -6.54 -9.80
CA SER A 42 -9.90 -6.44 -11.24
C SER A 42 -11.33 -6.80 -11.60
N GLU A 43 -11.90 -7.84 -10.98
CA GLU A 43 -13.29 -8.25 -11.22
C GLU A 43 -14.29 -7.21 -10.70
N LEU A 44 -14.08 -6.71 -9.48
CA LEU A 44 -14.96 -5.72 -8.85
C LEU A 44 -14.93 -4.36 -9.56
N SER A 45 -13.77 -3.99 -10.10
CA SER A 45 -13.54 -2.75 -10.84
C SER A 45 -14.34 -2.66 -12.15
N ALA A 46 -14.96 -3.75 -12.64
CA ALA A 46 -15.90 -3.69 -13.75
C ALA A 46 -17.16 -2.85 -13.42
N PHE A 47 -17.57 -2.83 -12.15
CA PHE A 47 -18.69 -2.02 -11.65
C PHE A 47 -18.29 -1.29 -10.36
N PRO A 48 -17.44 -0.26 -10.46
CA PRO A 48 -16.72 0.29 -9.31
C PRO A 48 -17.65 0.92 -8.28
N GLU A 49 -18.64 1.70 -8.71
CA GLU A 49 -19.58 2.36 -7.78
C GLU A 49 -20.44 1.36 -7.01
N LYS A 50 -20.94 0.30 -7.66
CA LYS A 50 -21.69 -0.78 -7.00
C LYS A 50 -20.84 -1.52 -5.96
N ASN A 51 -19.54 -1.65 -6.22
CA ASN A 51 -18.61 -2.42 -5.40
C ASN A 51 -17.72 -1.56 -4.50
N LYS A 52 -18.00 -0.26 -4.36
CA LYS A 52 -17.12 0.73 -3.74
C LYS A 52 -16.56 0.32 -2.39
N LYS A 53 -17.43 -0.09 -1.46
CA LYS A 53 -17.03 -0.51 -0.12
C LYS A 53 -16.05 -1.68 -0.17
N ARG A 54 -16.34 -2.71 -0.97
CA ARG A 54 -15.52 -3.91 -1.08
C ARG A 54 -14.16 -3.63 -1.74
N ILE A 55 -14.15 -2.78 -2.77
CA ILE A 55 -12.91 -2.33 -3.44
C ILE A 55 -12.03 -1.56 -2.45
N LEU A 56 -12.62 -0.63 -1.68
CA LEU A 56 -11.91 0.13 -0.66
C LEU A 56 -11.34 -0.78 0.43
N ASP A 57 -12.13 -1.71 0.96
CA ASP A 57 -11.70 -2.65 2.01
C ASP A 57 -10.53 -3.52 1.54
N ILE A 58 -10.59 -4.06 0.31
CA ILE A 58 -9.51 -4.87 -0.27
C ILE A 58 -8.26 -4.01 -0.52
N GLY A 59 -8.45 -2.82 -1.09
CA GLY A 59 -7.36 -1.87 -1.38
C GLY A 59 -6.57 -1.51 -0.13
N LEU A 60 -7.26 -1.18 0.97
CA LEU A 60 -6.63 -0.86 2.26
C LEU A 60 -6.00 -2.09 2.91
N LYS A 61 -6.70 -3.22 2.96
CA LYS A 61 -6.22 -4.45 3.62
C LYS A 61 -4.92 -4.99 3.02
N TYR A 62 -4.75 -4.85 1.70
CA TYR A 62 -3.59 -5.40 0.98
C TYR A 62 -2.62 -4.33 0.47
N SER A 63 -2.82 -3.06 0.85
CA SER A 63 -2.04 -1.91 0.38
C SER A 63 -1.92 -1.88 -1.16
N LEU A 64 -3.07 -1.99 -1.83
CA LEU A 64 -3.20 -1.98 -3.29
C LEU A 64 -3.85 -0.66 -3.73
N VAL A 65 -3.33 -0.10 -4.83
CA VAL A 65 -3.98 1.01 -5.56
C VAL A 65 -5.20 0.45 -6.28
N SER A 66 -6.32 1.16 -6.18
CA SER A 66 -7.62 0.79 -6.75
C SER A 66 -8.36 2.03 -7.24
N ASN A 67 -9.57 1.87 -7.76
CA ASN A 67 -10.45 3.00 -8.10
C ASN A 67 -10.68 3.97 -6.93
N PHE A 68 -10.56 3.50 -5.67
CA PHE A 68 -10.86 4.29 -4.47
C PHE A 68 -9.67 4.40 -3.50
N THR A 69 -8.48 3.96 -3.90
CA THR A 69 -7.24 4.06 -3.09
C THR A 69 -6.08 4.51 -3.97
N SER A 70 -5.27 5.44 -3.46
CA SER A 70 -4.07 5.96 -4.12
C SER A 70 -2.85 5.82 -3.21
N ILE A 71 -1.66 5.94 -3.78
CA ILE A 71 -0.39 6.03 -3.04
C ILE A 71 0.09 7.46 -3.11
N LEU A 72 0.34 8.06 -1.96
CA LEU A 72 1.00 9.35 -1.82
C LEU A 72 2.47 9.13 -1.42
N VAL A 73 3.40 9.62 -2.23
CA VAL A 73 4.83 9.52 -1.96
C VAL A 73 5.35 10.89 -1.54
N LEU A 74 5.97 10.95 -0.36
CA LEU A 74 6.50 12.17 0.24
C LEU A 74 8.01 12.05 0.45
N GLU A 75 8.77 12.85 -0.28
CA GLU A 75 10.24 12.82 -0.31
C GLU A 75 10.85 14.00 0.45
N THR A 76 10.23 15.18 0.36
CA THR A 76 10.77 16.42 0.91
C THR A 76 10.01 16.91 2.14
N LEU A 77 10.66 17.74 2.95
CA LEU A 77 10.05 18.34 4.13
C LEU A 77 8.80 19.14 3.77
N GLN A 78 8.87 19.91 2.68
CA GLN A 78 7.78 20.75 2.22
C GLN A 78 6.53 19.93 1.88
N GLN A 79 6.69 18.79 1.21
CA GLN A 79 5.58 17.88 0.88
C GLN A 79 4.91 17.34 2.16
N HIS A 80 5.71 16.94 3.15
CA HIS A 80 5.19 16.51 4.45
C HIS A 80 4.41 17.60 5.18
N ILE A 81 4.91 18.84 5.13
CA ILE A 81 4.25 20.01 5.73
C ILE A 81 2.93 20.31 5.02
N GLU A 82 2.94 20.36 3.68
CA GLU A 82 1.78 20.66 2.85
C GLU A 82 0.64 19.67 3.10
N HIS A 83 0.95 18.38 3.13
CA HIS A 83 -0.04 17.32 3.36
C HIS A 83 -0.30 17.03 4.85
N ASN A 84 0.37 17.73 5.77
CA ASN A 84 0.31 17.51 7.23
C ASN A 84 0.52 16.04 7.64
N ILE A 85 1.40 15.33 6.93
CA ILE A 85 1.72 13.94 7.21
C ILE A 85 3.08 13.87 7.88
N CYS A 86 3.13 13.29 9.08
CA CYS A 86 4.39 13.10 9.80
C CYS A 86 5.30 12.11 9.07
N THR A 87 6.58 12.45 8.99
CA THR A 87 7.62 11.55 8.48
C THR A 87 7.78 10.34 9.40
N HIS A 88 8.13 9.18 8.85
CA HIS A 88 8.50 8.01 9.64
C HIS A 88 9.84 8.20 10.37
N GLN A 89 9.95 7.72 11.62
CA GLN A 89 11.14 7.92 12.47
C GLN A 89 12.44 7.34 11.90
N SER A 90 12.34 6.36 10.99
CA SER A 90 13.51 5.83 10.27
C SER A 90 14.25 6.89 9.45
N ARG A 91 13.55 7.95 8.98
CA ARG A 91 14.15 9.09 8.27
C ARG A 91 14.47 10.22 9.24
N ARG A 92 15.40 9.96 10.18
CA ARG A 92 15.70 10.83 11.34
C ARG A 92 15.84 12.32 11.03
N LYS A 93 16.65 12.69 10.02
CA LYS A 93 16.84 14.11 9.64
C LYS A 93 15.50 14.78 9.29
N LEU A 94 14.78 14.18 8.33
CA LEU A 94 13.50 14.70 7.86
C LEU A 94 12.42 14.71 8.94
N TYR A 95 12.43 13.72 9.83
CA TYR A 95 11.55 13.67 11.00
C TYR A 95 11.83 14.83 11.96
N ASN A 96 13.09 15.05 12.33
CA ASN A 96 13.50 16.14 13.23
C ASN A 96 13.15 17.52 12.64
N ASP A 97 13.39 17.70 11.33
CA ASP A 97 13.05 18.93 10.63
C ASP A 97 11.52 19.19 10.66
N TYR A 98 10.71 18.15 10.45
CA TYR A 98 9.25 18.22 10.54
C TYR A 98 8.76 18.59 11.96
N VAL A 99 9.28 17.92 12.99
CA VAL A 99 8.93 18.21 14.39
C VAL A 99 9.32 19.65 14.78
N THR A 100 10.52 20.08 14.38
CA THR A 100 11.01 21.45 14.63
C THR A 100 10.09 22.48 13.98
N TYR A 101 9.70 22.25 12.72
CA TYR A 101 8.73 23.10 12.03
C TYR A 101 7.38 23.18 12.79
N GLN A 102 6.84 22.05 13.23
CA GLN A 102 5.56 22.01 13.95
C GLN A 102 5.62 22.72 15.30
N ASN A 103 6.73 22.59 16.03
CA ASN A 103 6.93 23.30 17.31
C ASN A 103 6.99 24.82 17.09
N ASN A 104 7.77 25.28 16.10
CA ASN A 104 7.86 26.70 15.76
C ASN A 104 6.49 27.27 15.32
N LYS A 105 5.70 26.49 14.57
CA LYS A 105 4.34 26.87 14.16
C LYS A 105 3.39 27.01 15.36
N LYS A 106 3.54 26.18 16.40
CA LYS A 106 2.77 26.29 17.65
C LYS A 106 3.15 27.55 18.45
N THR A 107 4.45 27.80 18.63
CA THR A 107 4.92 28.98 19.38
C THR A 107 4.42 30.30 18.75
N ARG A 108 4.40 30.39 17.42
CA ARG A 108 3.88 31.57 16.69
C ARG A 108 2.36 31.78 16.80
N ARG A 109 1.60 30.79 17.25
CA ARG A 109 0.13 30.89 17.40
C ARG A 109 -0.30 31.29 18.82
N ILE A 110 0.63 31.24 19.78
CA ILE A 110 0.36 31.49 21.20
C ILE A 110 0.81 32.92 21.58
N ASN A 111 1.73 33.50 20.81
CA ASN A 111 2.10 34.92 20.86
C ASN A 111 1.28 35.72 19.85
#